data_AF-A0A7V0MMF1-F1
#
_entry.id   AF-A0A7V0MMF1-F1
#
_cell.length_a   1.000
_cell.length_b   1.000
_cell.length_c   1.000
_cell.angle_alpha   90.00
_cell.angle_beta   90.00
_cell.angle_gamma   90.00
#
_symmetry.space_group_name_H-M   'P 1'
#
loop_
_entity.id
_entity.type
_entity.pdbx_description
1 polymer ?
#
loop_
_entity_poly.entity_id
_entity_poly.type
_entity_poly.pdbx_seq_one_letter_code
_entity_poly.pdbx_strand_id
1 'polypeptide(L)'
;MLIQFRRKRGRPRKTREEKLEHYRKRYGSFFLHLIDQLAEDPLLTAADIAREFNISREIVRLACNIYYHRGFLKERRNCAEISPLALIYSRKPGLTRQKAFMEFLKLLRKHRLWPVIPGRYRLFSLPDGTTICFKIVSAMPKNYPSWGNNTYIRIPLSKPTKYLGKIDFYVVALKNQKEPEFYIFPRSFVSELTQIYLGTGRPSRYEFFKNAWHLLNTRIAENSQATTQAVGQ
;
A
#
# COMPACT_ATOMS: atom_id res chain seq x y z
N MET A 1 -12.51 -1.99 64.81
CA MET A 1 -13.57 -1.66 63.84
C MET A 1 -12.96 -1.72 62.43
N LEU A 2 -13.16 -2.83 61.69
CA LEU A 2 -12.51 -3.08 60.39
C LEU A 2 -13.46 -2.69 59.25
N ILE A 3 -13.16 -1.61 58.54
CA ILE A 3 -13.91 -1.16 57.36
C ILE A 3 -13.54 -2.07 56.19
N GLN A 4 -14.45 -2.98 55.81
CA GLN A 4 -14.31 -3.77 54.59
C GLN A 4 -14.58 -2.91 53.35
N PHE A 5 -13.52 -2.57 52.61
CA PHE A 5 -13.64 -2.00 51.27
C PHE A 5 -14.21 -3.03 50.30
N ARG A 6 -15.52 -2.95 50.02
CA ARG A 6 -16.15 -3.63 48.89
C ARG A 6 -15.52 -3.12 47.58
N ARG A 7 -14.60 -3.89 47.01
CA ARG A 7 -14.10 -3.67 45.64
C ARG A 7 -15.31 -3.69 44.69
N LYS A 8 -15.64 -2.53 44.10
CA LYS A 8 -16.62 -2.44 43.00
C LYS A 8 -16.15 -3.36 41.88
N ARG A 9 -16.87 -4.47 41.66
CA ARG A 9 -16.66 -5.36 40.51
C ARG A 9 -16.79 -4.51 39.25
N GLY A 10 -15.71 -4.36 38.49
CA GLY A 10 -15.73 -3.64 37.22
C GLY A 10 -16.75 -4.27 36.28
N ARG A 11 -17.51 -3.44 35.55
CA ARG A 11 -18.45 -3.94 34.54
C ARG A 11 -17.72 -4.83 33.53
N PRO A 12 -18.30 -5.96 33.10
CA PRO A 12 -17.69 -6.81 32.09
C PRO A 12 -17.42 -5.99 30.80
N ARG A 13 -16.24 -6.18 30.22
CA ARG A 13 -15.86 -5.50 28.97
C ARG A 13 -16.74 -6.02 27.85
N LYS A 14 -17.50 -5.13 27.21
CA LYS A 14 -18.31 -5.48 26.03
C LYS A 14 -17.45 -6.05 24.90
N THR A 15 -17.93 -7.10 24.25
CA THR A 15 -17.26 -7.72 23.09
C THR A 15 -17.28 -6.79 21.88
N ARG A 16 -16.55 -7.15 20.82
CA ARG A 16 -16.55 -6.39 19.56
C ARG A 16 -17.94 -6.42 18.92
N GLU A 17 -18.58 -7.59 18.87
CA GLU A 17 -19.93 -7.72 18.29
C GLU A 17 -20.95 -6.87 19.05
N GLU A 18 -20.92 -6.87 20.39
CA GLU A 18 -21.84 -6.08 21.21
C GLU A 18 -21.68 -4.57 20.98
N LYS A 19 -20.46 -4.12 20.72
CA LYS A 19 -20.19 -2.71 20.41
C LYS A 19 -20.68 -2.35 19.02
N LEU A 20 -20.44 -3.20 18.01
CA LEU A 20 -20.94 -2.97 16.65
C LEU A 20 -22.47 -3.00 16.59
N GLU A 21 -23.09 -3.91 17.34
CA GLU A 21 -24.55 -4.00 17.44
C GLU A 21 -25.15 -2.74 18.09
N HIS A 22 -24.45 -2.12 19.05
CA HIS A 22 -24.86 -0.81 19.58
C HIS A 22 -24.88 0.28 18.49
N TYR A 23 -23.87 0.33 17.62
CA TYR A 23 -23.85 1.27 16.49
C TYR A 23 -24.92 0.94 15.46
N ARG A 24 -25.15 -0.34 15.15
CA ARG A 24 -26.22 -0.78 14.25
C ARG A 24 -27.59 -0.34 14.75
N LYS A 25 -27.88 -0.54 16.03
CA LYS A 25 -29.16 -0.12 16.65
C LYS A 25 -29.33 1.41 16.67
N ARG A 26 -28.23 2.16 16.82
CA ARG A 26 -28.27 3.61 17.00
C ARG A 26 -28.27 4.40 15.69
N TYR A 27 -27.56 3.93 14.68
CA TYR A 27 -27.33 4.65 13.41
C TYR A 27 -27.77 3.84 12.18
N GLY A 28 -28.29 2.63 12.37
CA GLY A 28 -28.74 1.74 11.30
C GLY A 28 -27.63 0.86 10.72
N SER A 29 -28.03 -0.12 9.91
CA SER A 29 -27.14 -0.99 9.16
C SER A 29 -26.36 -0.23 8.08
N PHE A 30 -26.95 0.80 7.49
CA PHE A 30 -26.32 1.63 6.46
C PHE A 30 -25.07 2.36 6.97
N PHE A 31 -25.06 2.77 8.24
CA PHE A 31 -23.87 3.35 8.88
C PHE A 31 -22.69 2.38 8.86
N LEU A 32 -22.93 1.12 9.26
CA LEU A 32 -21.88 0.11 9.26
C LEU A 32 -21.47 -0.28 7.83
N HIS A 33 -22.38 -0.23 6.87
CA HIS A 33 -22.05 -0.44 5.46
C HIS A 33 -21.10 0.63 4.92
N LEU A 34 -21.35 1.91 5.21
CA LEU A 34 -20.44 2.99 4.83
C LEU A 34 -19.09 2.90 5.56
N ILE A 35 -19.08 2.46 6.82
CA ILE A 35 -17.83 2.15 7.53
C ILE A 35 -17.07 1.05 6.80
N ASP A 36 -17.75 -0.01 6.35
CA ASP A 36 -17.16 -1.13 5.62
C ASP A 36 -16.59 -0.69 4.25
N GLN A 37 -17.30 0.19 3.55
CA GLN A 37 -16.86 0.77 2.29
C GLN A 37 -15.62 1.67 2.42
N LEU A 38 -15.23 2.12 3.62
CA LEU A 38 -13.99 2.87 3.81
C LEU A 38 -12.75 2.07 3.38
N ALA A 39 -12.79 0.73 3.43
CA ALA A 39 -11.70 -0.09 2.94
C ALA A 39 -11.57 -0.11 1.41
N GLU A 40 -12.68 0.11 0.70
CA GLU A 40 -12.79 -0.07 -0.75
C GLU A 40 -12.76 1.25 -1.53
N ASP A 41 -13.44 2.27 -1.02
CA ASP A 41 -13.53 3.58 -1.67
C ASP A 41 -12.49 4.54 -1.09
N PRO A 42 -11.43 4.94 -1.83
CA PRO A 42 -10.43 5.88 -1.35
C PRO A 42 -10.92 7.33 -1.22
N LEU A 43 -12.07 7.68 -1.80
CA LEU A 43 -12.66 9.03 -1.76
C LEU A 43 -13.57 9.22 -0.54
N LEU A 44 -14.21 8.15 -0.06
CA LEU A 44 -15.10 8.21 1.09
C LEU A 44 -14.34 8.54 2.38
N THR A 45 -14.50 9.74 2.94
CA THR A 45 -13.80 10.11 4.17
C THR A 45 -14.66 9.88 5.41
N ALA A 46 -14.01 9.79 6.58
CA ALA A 46 -14.73 9.80 7.85
C ALA A 46 -15.55 11.09 8.06
N ALA A 47 -15.19 12.19 7.38
CA ALA A 47 -15.94 13.44 7.42
C ALA A 47 -17.22 13.38 6.58
N ASP A 48 -17.23 12.60 5.50
CA ASP A 48 -18.42 12.42 4.65
C ASP A 48 -19.44 11.53 5.35
N ILE A 49 -19.00 10.42 5.96
CA ILE A 49 -19.86 9.59 6.82
C ILE A 49 -20.40 10.41 8.00
N ALA A 50 -19.57 11.23 8.64
CA ALA A 50 -20.02 12.08 9.73
C ALA A 50 -21.10 13.07 9.30
N ARG A 51 -20.97 13.62 8.08
CA ARG A 51 -21.95 14.55 7.48
C ARG A 51 -23.26 13.83 7.16
N GLU A 52 -23.17 12.64 6.54
CA GLU A 52 -24.31 11.82 6.13
C GLU A 52 -25.23 11.49 7.31
N PHE A 53 -24.66 11.14 8.46
CA PHE A 53 -25.43 10.78 9.66
C PHE A 53 -25.62 11.94 10.65
N ASN A 54 -25.16 13.15 10.31
CA ASN A 54 -25.17 14.32 11.18
C ASN A 54 -24.56 14.03 12.59
N ILE A 55 -23.40 13.38 12.60
CA ILE A 55 -22.67 13.00 13.83
C ILE A 55 -21.27 13.61 13.84
N SER A 56 -20.60 13.57 15.00
CA SER A 56 -19.21 13.98 15.07
C SER A 56 -18.26 12.96 14.43
N ARG A 57 -17.14 13.45 13.87
CA ARG A 57 -16.06 12.60 13.33
C ARG A 57 -15.47 11.67 14.39
N GLU A 58 -15.55 12.05 15.66
CA GLU A 58 -15.13 11.24 16.81
C GLU A 58 -15.89 9.91 16.89
N ILE A 59 -17.21 9.94 16.60
CA ILE A 59 -18.09 8.77 16.63
C ILE A 59 -17.72 7.81 15.49
N VAL A 60 -17.49 8.34 14.28
CA VAL A 60 -17.01 7.57 13.12
C VAL A 60 -15.65 6.93 13.43
N ARG A 61 -14.74 7.68 14.08
CA ARG A 61 -13.43 7.18 14.50
C ARG A 61 -13.54 6.03 15.50
N LEU A 62 -14.43 6.15 16.48
CA LEU A 62 -14.70 5.08 17.45
C LEU A 62 -15.25 3.83 16.77
N ALA A 63 -16.22 3.99 15.85
CA ALA A 63 -16.77 2.90 15.07
C ALA A 63 -15.67 2.21 14.23
N CYS A 64 -14.84 2.96 13.51
CA CYS A 64 -13.71 2.42 12.74
C CYS A 64 -12.70 1.66 13.61
N ASN A 65 -12.41 2.15 14.82
CA ASN A 65 -11.49 1.47 15.75
C ASN A 65 -12.04 0.12 16.22
N ILE A 66 -13.36 -0.03 16.28
CA ILE A 66 -14.04 -1.28 16.65
C ILE A 66 -14.19 -2.19 15.41
N TYR A 67 -14.44 -1.61 14.24
CA TYR A 67 -14.69 -2.33 12.99
C TYR A 67 -13.43 -2.89 12.35
N TYR A 68 -12.33 -2.14 12.32
CA TYR A 68 -11.07 -2.58 11.72
C TYR A 68 -10.03 -2.85 12.80
N HIS A 69 -9.55 -1.79 13.44
CA HIS A 69 -8.62 -1.78 14.56
C HIS A 69 -8.28 -0.33 14.91
N ARG A 70 -7.70 -0.11 16.09
CA ARG A 70 -7.26 1.21 16.51
C ARG A 70 -6.18 1.71 15.55
N GLY A 71 -6.42 2.87 14.94
CA GLY A 71 -5.45 3.50 14.04
C GLY A 71 -5.76 3.33 12.55
N PHE A 72 -6.77 2.55 12.16
CA PHE A 72 -7.18 2.39 10.75
C PHE A 72 -7.35 3.73 10.02
N LEU A 73 -8.09 4.69 10.60
CA LEU A 73 -8.26 6.00 9.95
C LEU A 73 -6.97 6.82 9.86
N LYS A 74 -6.04 6.64 10.80
CA LYS A 74 -4.73 7.30 10.79
C LYS A 74 -3.82 6.66 9.73
N GLU A 75 -3.83 5.34 9.65
CA GLU A 75 -3.16 4.57 8.60
C GLU A 75 -3.74 4.95 7.24
N ARG A 76 -5.06 4.88 7.07
CA ARG A 76 -5.76 5.31 5.87
C ARG A 76 -5.48 6.77 5.52
N ARG A 77 -5.35 7.68 6.50
CA ARG A 77 -4.93 9.06 6.27
C ARG A 77 -3.47 9.16 5.85
N ASN A 78 -2.55 8.38 6.43
CA ASN A 78 -1.16 8.32 5.97
C ASN A 78 -1.07 7.72 4.56
N CYS A 79 -1.90 6.73 4.28
CA CYS A 79 -2.12 6.16 2.96
C CYS A 79 -2.85 7.14 2.03
N ALA A 80 -3.61 8.11 2.57
CA ALA A 80 -4.26 9.19 1.86
C ALA A 80 -3.32 10.38 1.59
N GLU A 81 -2.38 10.64 2.49
CA GLU A 81 -1.19 11.48 2.28
C GLU A 81 -0.20 10.80 1.33
N ILE A 82 -0.38 9.51 1.05
CA ILE A 82 0.26 8.73 -0.02
C ILE A 82 -0.75 8.41 -1.17
N SER A 83 -2.01 8.84 -1.06
CA SER A 83 -3.10 8.43 -1.98
C SER A 83 -2.87 9.04 -3.35
N PRO A 84 -3.51 8.48 -4.39
CA PRO A 84 -3.77 9.19 -5.63
C PRO A 84 -4.12 10.67 -5.39
N LEU A 85 -4.85 11.02 -4.33
CA LEU A 85 -5.18 12.39 -3.91
C LEU A 85 -3.97 13.22 -3.42
N ALA A 86 -3.03 12.66 -2.67
CA ALA A 86 -1.79 13.37 -2.34
C ALA A 86 -0.82 13.47 -3.54
N LEU A 87 -0.91 12.54 -4.49
CA LEU A 87 -0.34 12.76 -5.82
C LEU A 87 -1.06 13.94 -6.50
N ILE A 88 -2.40 13.96 -6.56
CA ILE A 88 -3.29 15.03 -7.11
C ILE A 88 -3.03 16.40 -6.46
N TYR A 89 -2.80 16.46 -5.14
CA TYR A 89 -2.58 17.71 -4.37
C TYR A 89 -1.11 18.08 -4.18
N SER A 90 -0.14 17.20 -4.52
CA SER A 90 1.24 17.64 -4.71
C SER A 90 1.26 18.53 -5.95
N ARG A 91 1.40 19.85 -5.77
CA ARG A 91 1.36 20.88 -6.81
C ARG A 91 1.92 20.37 -8.16
N LYS A 92 1.00 19.92 -9.05
CA LYS A 92 1.19 19.35 -10.41
C LYS A 92 1.72 17.90 -10.54
N PRO A 93 0.96 16.82 -10.25
CA PRO A 93 1.25 15.55 -10.92
C PRO A 93 0.71 15.63 -12.37
N GLY A 94 1.51 15.38 -13.39
CA GLY A 94 0.93 15.16 -14.72
C GLY A 94 0.08 13.88 -14.71
N LEU A 95 -1.14 13.90 -15.28
CA LEU A 95 -2.11 12.79 -15.36
C LEU A 95 -1.48 11.38 -15.48
N THR A 96 -0.41 11.28 -16.25
CA THR A 96 0.47 10.11 -16.40
C THR A 96 0.94 9.41 -15.10
N ARG A 97 1.28 10.13 -14.02
CA ARG A 97 1.74 9.50 -12.76
C ARG A 97 0.60 8.79 -12.04
N GLN A 98 -0.57 9.42 -12.04
CA GLN A 98 -1.78 8.82 -11.47
C GLN A 98 -2.20 7.58 -12.26
N LYS A 99 -2.15 7.65 -13.60
CA LYS A 99 -2.40 6.49 -14.46
C LYS A 99 -1.47 5.32 -14.15
N ALA A 100 -0.17 5.58 -14.01
CA ALA A 100 0.83 4.55 -13.66
C ALA A 100 0.56 3.89 -12.30
N PHE A 101 0.16 4.68 -11.30
CA PHE A 101 -0.17 4.15 -9.98
C PHE A 101 -1.47 3.36 -9.97
N MET A 102 -2.52 3.85 -10.63
CA MET A 102 -3.78 3.09 -10.73
C MET A 102 -3.58 1.76 -11.46
N GLU A 103 -2.75 1.75 -12.51
CA GLU A 103 -2.43 0.52 -13.23
C GLU A 103 -1.62 -0.45 -12.37
N PHE A 104 -0.70 0.04 -11.55
CA PHE A 104 0.00 -0.77 -10.54
C PHE A 104 -0.97 -1.48 -9.60
N LEU A 105 -1.95 -0.78 -9.04
CA LEU A 105 -2.94 -1.38 -8.13
C LEU A 105 -3.82 -2.42 -8.84
N LYS A 106 -4.22 -2.15 -10.10
CA LYS A 106 -4.96 -3.11 -10.92
C LYS A 106 -4.16 -4.38 -11.15
N LEU A 107 -2.86 -4.26 -11.45
CA LEU A 107 -1.98 -5.40 -11.67
C LEU A 107 -1.78 -6.21 -10.39
N LEU A 108 -1.59 -5.57 -9.23
CA LEU A 108 -1.56 -6.28 -7.95
C LEU A 108 -2.84 -7.09 -7.72
N ARG A 109 -4.02 -6.49 -7.98
CA ARG A 109 -5.30 -7.20 -7.86
C ARG A 109 -5.42 -8.36 -8.87
N LYS A 110 -5.05 -8.14 -10.13
CA LYS A 110 -5.06 -9.16 -11.19
C LYS A 110 -4.20 -10.37 -10.82
N HIS A 111 -3.06 -10.12 -10.17
CA HIS A 111 -2.14 -11.16 -9.72
C HIS A 111 -2.46 -11.71 -8.32
N ARG A 112 -3.64 -11.39 -7.74
CA ARG A 112 -4.04 -11.83 -6.39
C ARG A 112 -3.08 -11.41 -5.28
N LEU A 113 -2.38 -10.29 -5.48
CA LEU A 113 -1.45 -9.67 -4.53
C LEU A 113 -2.15 -8.61 -3.66
N TRP A 114 -3.48 -8.67 -3.57
CA TRP A 114 -4.32 -7.74 -2.81
C TRP A 114 -4.98 -8.46 -1.63
N PRO A 115 -5.21 -7.84 -0.47
CA PRO A 115 -4.95 -6.43 -0.11
C PRO A 115 -3.48 -6.12 0.14
N VAL A 116 -3.13 -4.84 0.03
CA VAL A 116 -1.77 -4.36 0.22
C VAL A 116 -1.78 -3.34 1.34
N ILE A 117 -0.92 -3.51 2.34
CA ILE A 117 -0.77 -2.55 3.44
C ILE A 117 0.22 -1.48 2.97
N PRO A 118 -0.20 -0.22 2.77
CA PRO A 118 0.72 0.83 2.35
C PRO A 118 1.58 1.24 3.55
N GLY A 119 2.88 1.23 3.36
CA GLY A 119 3.88 1.70 4.30
C GLY A 119 4.39 3.10 3.96
N ARG A 120 5.32 3.60 4.78
CA ARG A 120 6.04 4.86 4.50
C ARG A 120 6.92 4.70 3.26
N TYR A 121 7.18 5.80 2.54
CA TYR A 121 8.14 5.84 1.42
C TYR A 121 7.79 4.95 0.20
N ARG A 122 6.50 4.83 -0.15
CA ARG A 122 6.03 4.00 -1.28
C ARG A 122 6.31 2.51 -1.09
N LEU A 123 6.35 2.07 0.16
CA LEU A 123 6.42 0.67 0.54
C LEU A 123 5.02 0.07 0.58
N PHE A 124 4.92 -1.21 0.26
CA PHE A 124 3.69 -1.97 0.15
C PHE A 124 3.97 -3.35 0.74
N SER A 125 3.17 -3.79 1.71
CA SER A 125 3.30 -5.14 2.27
C SER A 125 2.16 -6.00 1.75
N LEU A 126 2.52 -7.16 1.22
CA LEU A 126 1.60 -8.20 0.75
C LEU A 126 1.12 -9.06 1.94
N PRO A 127 0.02 -9.83 1.78
CA PRO A 127 -0.53 -10.66 2.84
C PRO A 127 0.43 -11.73 3.38
N ASP A 128 1.37 -12.21 2.57
CA ASP A 128 2.40 -13.19 2.94
C ASP A 128 3.61 -12.56 3.66
N GLY A 129 3.57 -11.24 3.90
CA GLY A 129 4.67 -10.49 4.50
C GLY A 129 5.70 -9.97 3.49
N THR A 130 5.57 -10.29 2.19
CA THR A 130 6.46 -9.76 1.15
C THR A 130 6.34 -8.25 1.03
N THR A 131 7.47 -7.58 0.92
CA THR A 131 7.57 -6.11 0.91
C THR A 131 8.00 -5.57 -0.46
N ILE A 132 7.25 -4.64 -1.00
CA ILE A 132 7.45 -4.03 -2.31
C ILE A 132 7.74 -2.54 -2.15
N CYS A 133 8.77 -2.03 -2.81
CA CYS A 133 8.99 -0.60 -3.00
C CYS A 133 8.57 -0.18 -4.40
N PHE A 134 7.60 0.74 -4.52
CA PHE A 134 7.09 1.21 -5.80
C PHE A 134 7.67 2.59 -6.17
N LYS A 135 8.21 2.73 -7.38
CA LYS A 135 8.76 3.99 -7.87
C LYS A 135 8.30 4.30 -9.29
N ILE A 136 7.83 5.53 -9.50
CA ILE A 136 7.54 6.04 -10.85
C ILE A 136 8.73 6.86 -11.33
N VAL A 137 9.24 6.54 -12.52
CA VAL A 137 10.36 7.25 -13.15
C VAL A 137 9.91 7.79 -14.50
N SER A 138 10.27 9.03 -14.80
CA SER A 138 9.94 9.64 -16.09
C SER A 138 11.01 9.31 -17.13
N ALA A 139 10.59 8.74 -18.25
CA ALA A 139 11.45 8.55 -19.43
C ALA A 139 11.58 9.88 -20.21
N MET A 140 12.16 10.93 -19.61
CA MET A 140 12.28 12.24 -20.27
C MET A 140 13.65 12.41 -20.97
N PRO A 141 13.68 12.69 -22.29
CA PRO A 141 14.91 12.83 -23.11
C PRO A 141 15.98 13.77 -22.55
N LYS A 142 15.58 14.76 -21.74
CA LYS A 142 16.49 15.79 -21.18
C LYS A 142 17.38 15.31 -20.01
N ASN A 143 17.20 14.09 -19.48
CA ASN A 143 17.94 13.56 -18.32
C ASN A 143 18.71 12.26 -18.60
N TYR A 144 18.96 11.96 -19.88
CA TYR A 144 19.70 10.77 -20.28
C TYR A 144 21.20 11.09 -20.21
N PRO A 145 22.01 10.41 -19.36
CA PRO A 145 23.43 10.34 -19.64
C PRO A 145 23.58 9.59 -20.96
N SER A 146 24.02 10.29 -22.01
CA SER A 146 24.45 9.66 -23.24
C SER A 146 25.80 9.00 -22.99
N TRP A 147 25.85 7.68 -23.13
CA TRP A 147 27.11 6.95 -23.23
C TRP A 147 27.20 6.39 -24.64
N GLY A 148 28.05 7.00 -25.46
CA GLY A 148 28.09 6.74 -26.90
C GLY A 148 26.77 7.12 -27.59
N ASN A 149 26.31 6.29 -28.53
CA ASN A 149 25.07 6.50 -29.29
C ASN A 149 23.81 6.01 -28.55
N ASN A 150 23.92 5.59 -27.29
CA ASN A 150 22.81 5.02 -26.54
C ASN A 150 22.30 6.01 -25.48
N THR A 151 20.98 6.11 -25.42
CA THR A 151 20.23 6.82 -24.39
C THR A 151 19.76 5.81 -23.31
N TYR A 152 20.12 6.07 -22.06
CA TYR A 152 19.64 5.33 -20.88
C TYR A 152 18.74 6.14 -19.93
N ILE A 153 17.63 5.56 -19.49
CA ILE A 153 16.85 6.06 -18.36
C ILE A 153 17.58 5.67 -17.08
N ARG A 154 18.12 6.67 -16.37
CA ARG A 154 18.75 6.48 -15.07
C ARG A 154 17.69 6.38 -13.97
N ILE A 155 17.67 5.24 -13.28
CA ILE A 155 16.86 5.02 -12.09
C ILE A 155 17.83 5.01 -10.90
N PRO A 156 17.92 6.10 -10.12
CA PRO A 156 18.70 6.06 -8.90
C PRO A 156 18.04 5.11 -7.92
N LEU A 157 18.77 4.12 -7.44
CA LEU A 157 18.37 3.35 -6.27
C LEU A 157 18.76 4.25 -5.10
N SER A 158 17.77 4.88 -4.44
CA SER A 158 18.03 5.78 -3.32
C SER A 158 19.01 5.08 -2.37
N LYS A 159 20.11 5.75 -1.98
CA LYS A 159 21.15 5.19 -1.10
C LYS A 159 20.51 4.36 0.02
N PRO A 160 21.14 3.23 0.42
CA PRO A 160 20.57 2.21 1.29
C PRO A 160 20.25 2.77 2.67
N THR A 161 19.12 3.44 2.80
CA THR A 161 18.73 4.13 4.03
C THR A 161 17.72 3.25 4.73
N LYS A 162 18.19 2.47 5.71
CA LYS A 162 17.46 1.69 6.74
C LYS A 162 16.37 0.68 6.29
N TYR A 163 15.91 0.70 5.04
CA TYR A 163 14.73 -0.05 4.59
C TYR A 163 15.03 -1.10 3.51
N LEU A 164 16.17 -1.05 2.80
CA LEU A 164 16.54 -2.12 1.84
C LEU A 164 16.73 -3.49 2.51
N GLY A 165 17.07 -3.50 3.81
CA GLY A 165 17.05 -4.70 4.63
C GLY A 165 15.67 -5.36 4.75
N LYS A 166 14.61 -4.65 4.37
CA LYS A 166 13.20 -4.98 4.55
C LYS A 166 12.38 -4.79 3.27
N ILE A 167 13.02 -4.82 2.10
CA ILE A 167 12.35 -4.74 0.79
C ILE A 167 12.71 -6.00 0.03
N ASP A 168 11.72 -6.78 -0.35
CA ASP A 168 11.89 -8.00 -1.15
C ASP A 168 11.89 -7.71 -2.65
N PHE A 169 11.09 -6.71 -3.08
CA PHE A 169 10.99 -6.32 -4.49
C PHE A 169 11.01 -4.82 -4.70
N TYR A 170 11.66 -4.41 -5.79
CA TYR A 170 11.66 -3.05 -6.29
C TYR A 170 10.85 -2.99 -7.59
N VAL A 171 9.72 -2.30 -7.58
CA VAL A 171 8.85 -2.16 -8.75
C VAL A 171 8.98 -0.74 -9.30
N VAL A 172 9.40 -0.64 -10.56
CA VAL A 172 9.56 0.62 -11.26
C VAL A 172 8.53 0.75 -12.37
N ALA A 173 7.72 1.80 -12.33
CA ALA A 173 6.86 2.20 -13.43
C ALA A 173 7.56 3.28 -14.27
N LEU A 174 7.83 2.98 -15.55
CA LEU A 174 8.26 3.98 -16.52
C LEU A 174 7.07 4.76 -17.03
N LYS A 175 7.11 6.08 -16.86
CA LYS A 175 6.20 7.00 -17.51
C LYS A 175 6.67 7.19 -18.96
N ASN A 176 6.02 6.49 -19.90
CA ASN A 176 6.16 6.71 -21.34
C ASN A 176 4.77 6.83 -22.04
N GLN A 177 4.77 7.22 -23.32
CA GLN A 177 3.73 8.02 -24.00
C GLN A 177 2.28 7.46 -24.18
N LYS A 178 1.90 6.27 -23.71
CA LYS A 178 0.47 5.84 -23.73
C LYS A 178 0.10 4.96 -22.54
N GLU A 179 0.96 4.01 -22.18
CA GLU A 179 0.76 3.08 -21.06
C GLU A 179 2.03 2.95 -20.21
N PRO A 180 1.88 2.76 -18.89
CA PRO A 180 3.01 2.56 -18.00
C PRO A 180 3.65 1.19 -18.22
N GLU A 181 4.96 1.16 -18.42
CA GLU A 181 5.72 -0.10 -18.41
C GLU A 181 6.24 -0.38 -17.00
N PHE A 182 6.15 -1.64 -16.55
CA PHE A 182 6.61 -2.04 -15.23
C PHE A 182 7.89 -2.87 -15.32
N TYR A 183 8.80 -2.66 -14.38
CA TYR A 183 9.99 -3.48 -14.18
C TYR A 183 9.99 -3.95 -12.72
N ILE A 184 10.10 -5.26 -12.50
CA ILE A 184 10.03 -5.88 -11.18
C ILE A 184 11.39 -6.52 -10.88
N PHE A 185 12.13 -5.93 -9.94
CA PHE A 185 13.46 -6.40 -9.56
C PHE A 185 13.43 -7.05 -8.18
N PRO A 186 13.94 -8.28 -8.01
CA PRO A 186 14.13 -8.86 -6.68
C PRO A 186 15.25 -8.15 -5.93
N ARG A 187 15.19 -8.17 -4.60
CA ARG A 187 16.20 -7.58 -3.72
C ARG A 187 17.62 -8.05 -4.06
N SER A 188 17.79 -9.35 -4.27
CA SER A 188 19.09 -9.97 -4.59
C SER A 188 19.78 -9.31 -5.77
N PHE A 189 19.01 -8.80 -6.73
CA PHE A 189 19.53 -8.12 -7.90
C PHE A 189 19.89 -6.66 -7.61
N VAL A 190 19.07 -5.94 -6.82
CA VAL A 190 19.24 -4.51 -6.59
C VAL A 190 20.16 -4.17 -5.42
N SER A 191 20.43 -5.12 -4.51
CA SER A 191 21.27 -4.91 -3.32
C SER A 191 22.70 -4.52 -3.65
N GLU A 192 23.20 -4.91 -4.81
CA GLU A 192 24.57 -4.65 -5.28
C GLU A 192 24.66 -3.39 -6.17
N LEU A 193 23.51 -2.79 -6.50
CA LEU A 193 23.44 -1.70 -7.45
C LEU A 193 23.13 -0.36 -6.76
N THR A 194 23.83 0.68 -7.18
CA THR A 194 23.50 2.06 -6.78
C THR A 194 22.49 2.72 -7.73
N GLN A 195 22.36 2.18 -8.94
CA GLN A 195 21.52 2.72 -10.00
C GLN A 195 21.27 1.68 -11.09
N ILE A 196 20.12 1.81 -11.76
CA ILE A 196 19.72 0.99 -12.92
C ILE A 196 19.66 1.89 -14.15
N TYR A 197 20.14 1.38 -15.29
CA TYR A 197 20.17 2.10 -16.57
C TYR A 197 19.35 1.35 -17.62
N LEU A 198 18.13 1.79 -17.89
CA LEU A 198 17.28 1.15 -18.91
C LEU A 198 17.55 1.78 -20.28
N GLY A 199 18.07 0.99 -21.22
CA GLY A 199 18.33 1.46 -22.59
C GLY A 199 17.03 1.76 -23.34
N THR A 200 17.03 2.83 -24.14
CA THR A 200 15.93 3.15 -25.05
C THR A 200 16.35 2.85 -26.49
N GLY A 201 15.83 1.76 -27.06
CA GLY A 201 16.03 1.41 -28.49
C GLY A 201 16.84 0.13 -28.76
N ARG A 202 17.39 -0.52 -27.74
CA ARG A 202 17.94 -1.88 -27.81
C ARG A 202 17.44 -2.71 -26.62
N PRO A 203 17.37 -4.05 -26.72
CA PRO A 203 17.02 -4.89 -25.59
C PRO A 203 17.90 -4.52 -24.40
N SER A 204 17.26 -4.04 -23.35
CA SER A 204 17.98 -3.68 -22.13
C SER A 204 18.52 -4.96 -21.50
N ARG A 205 19.68 -4.92 -20.84
CA ARG A 205 20.12 -6.04 -19.98
C ARG A 205 19.09 -6.40 -18.89
N TYR A 206 18.12 -5.50 -18.69
CA TYR A 206 17.03 -5.61 -17.73
C TYR A 206 15.69 -6.03 -18.35
N GLU A 207 15.66 -6.42 -19.64
CA GLU A 207 14.42 -6.82 -20.33
C GLU A 207 13.72 -7.99 -19.64
N PHE A 208 14.49 -8.91 -19.04
CA PHE A 208 13.97 -10.01 -18.24
C PHE A 208 13.08 -9.56 -17.07
N PHE A 209 13.32 -8.36 -16.53
CA PHE A 209 12.54 -7.81 -15.42
C PHE A 209 11.31 -7.03 -15.89
N LYS A 210 11.16 -6.80 -17.20
CA LYS A 210 10.00 -6.10 -17.77
C LYS A 210 8.75 -6.94 -17.61
N ASN A 211 7.73 -6.36 -16.96
CA ASN A 211 6.46 -6.99 -16.61
C ASN A 211 6.62 -8.37 -15.93
N ALA A 212 7.73 -8.59 -15.22
CA ALA A 212 8.09 -9.85 -14.56
C ALA A 212 7.29 -10.12 -13.27
N TRP A 213 5.97 -9.98 -13.32
CA TRP A 213 5.06 -10.20 -12.19
C TRP A 213 5.10 -11.65 -11.67
N HIS A 214 5.51 -12.60 -12.52
CA HIS A 214 5.72 -13.98 -12.15
C HIS A 214 6.78 -14.16 -11.04
N LEU A 215 7.78 -13.26 -10.95
CA LEU A 215 8.80 -13.30 -9.89
C LEU A 215 8.18 -13.07 -8.50
N LEU A 216 7.19 -12.17 -8.41
CA LEU A 216 6.43 -11.94 -7.18
C LEU A 216 5.58 -13.17 -6.82
N ASN A 217 4.88 -13.75 -7.80
CA ASN A 217 4.03 -14.92 -7.55
C ASN A 217 4.83 -16.15 -7.10
N THR A 218 6.01 -16.35 -7.67
CA THR A 218 6.89 -17.47 -7.30
C THR A 218 7.34 -17.35 -5.85
N ARG A 219 7.73 -16.14 -5.42
CA ARG A 219 8.14 -15.88 -4.03
C ARG A 219 7.03 -16.14 -3.02
N ILE A 220 5.79 -15.81 -3.37
CA ILE A 220 4.62 -16.02 -2.50
C ILE A 220 4.30 -17.51 -2.37
N ALA A 221 4.44 -18.27 -3.46
CA ALA A 221 4.26 -19.71 -3.43
C ALA A 221 5.28 -20.38 -2.50
N GLU A 222 6.56 -19.96 -2.56
CA GLU A 222 7.62 -20.42 -1.65
C GLU A 222 7.32 -20.13 -0.17
N ASN A 223 6.91 -18.89 0.14
CA ASN A 223 6.59 -18.48 1.51
C ASN A 223 5.37 -19.24 2.08
N SER A 224 4.37 -19.51 1.24
CA SER A 224 3.16 -20.25 1.64
C SER A 224 3.47 -21.71 1.98
N GLN A 225 4.35 -22.36 1.21
CA GLN A 225 4.81 -23.73 1.46
C GLN A 225 5.66 -23.82 2.73
N ALA A 226 6.58 -22.87 2.96
CA ALA A 226 7.39 -22.82 4.17
C ALA A 226 6.55 -22.64 5.45
N THR A 227 5.48 -21.85 5.38
CA THR A 227 4.58 -21.63 6.52
C THR A 227 3.76 -22.87 6.85
N THR A 228 3.38 -23.67 5.85
CA THR A 228 2.60 -24.91 6.06
C THR A 228 3.46 -26.02 6.69
N GLN A 229 4.75 -26.07 6.36
CA GLN A 229 5.68 -27.01 6.97
C GLN A 229 6.04 -26.67 8.44
N ALA A 230 6.05 -25.39 8.80
CA ALA A 230 6.35 -24.95 10.17
C ALA A 230 5.20 -25.13 11.18
N VAL A 231 3.96 -25.31 10.70
CA VAL A 231 2.77 -25.55 11.55
C VAL A 231 2.45 -27.06 11.68
N GLY A 232 3.09 -27.89 10.86
CA GLY A 232 2.95 -29.35 10.88
C GLY A 232 3.99 -30.09 11.72
N GLN A 233 4.81 -29.38 12.51
CA GLN A 233 5.74 -29.92 13.51
C GLN A 233 5.36 -29.38 14.90
#